data_AF-A0A1F9WPB8-F1
#
_entry.id   AF-A0A1F9WPB8-F1
#
_cell.length_a   1.000
_cell.length_b   1.000
_cell.length_c   1.000
_cell.angle_alpha   90.00
_cell.angle_beta   90.00
_cell.angle_gamma   90.00
#
_symmetry.space_group_name_H-M   'P 1'
#
loop_
_entity.id
_entity.type
_entity.pdbx_description
1 polymer ?
#
loop_
_entity_poly.entity_id
_entity_poly.type
_entity_poly.pdbx_seq_one_letter_code
_entity_poly.pdbx_strand_id
1 'polypeptide(L)'
;MKVYLSLGSNLGDRLANLEKALRLLKRGGCRVIRKSPVYKTAPLYYLEQPAFFNMAAACETSLSPEKLLALIARVETALKRRRLVRNGPRTLDADIL
;
A
#
# COMPACT_ATOMS: atom_id res chain seq x y z
N MET A 1 11.50 -14.29 6.31
CA MET A 1 10.30 -14.04 7.15
C MET A 1 9.08 -13.91 6.25
N LYS A 2 7.93 -14.47 6.67
CA LYS A 2 6.63 -14.20 6.04
C LYS A 2 6.02 -12.95 6.68
N VAL A 3 5.46 -12.07 5.86
CA VAL A 3 4.80 -10.84 6.30
C VAL A 3 3.53 -10.63 5.47
N TYR A 4 2.51 -10.05 6.08
CA TYR A 4 1.29 -9.64 5.40
C TYR A 4 1.23 -8.12 5.36
N LEU A 5 0.89 -7.58 4.20
CA LEU A 5 0.76 -6.14 4.00
C LEU A 5 -0.68 -5.83 3.58
N SER A 6 -1.25 -4.76 4.14
CA SER A 6 -2.41 -4.09 3.54
C SER A 6 -1.90 -3.08 2.50
N LEU A 7 -2.64 -2.91 1.41
CA LEU A 7 -2.42 -1.82 0.46
C LEU A 7 -3.77 -1.16 0.14
N GLY A 8 -3.78 0.16 0.15
CA GLY A 8 -4.96 0.98 -0.13
C GLY A 8 -4.66 2.13 -1.08
N SER A 9 -5.58 2.43 -1.99
CA SER A 9 -5.49 3.60 -2.87
C SER A 9 -6.87 4.21 -3.13
N ASN A 10 -7.02 5.53 -2.98
CA ASN A 10 -8.26 6.22 -3.34
C ASN A 10 -8.09 7.43 -4.27
N LEU A 11 -6.86 7.73 -4.71
CA LEU A 11 -6.58 8.79 -5.68
C LEU A 11 -5.98 8.26 -6.99
N GLY A 12 -6.33 8.91 -8.09
CA GLY A 12 -5.79 8.61 -9.42
C GLY A 12 -6.19 7.21 -9.92
N ASP A 13 -5.30 6.58 -10.68
CA ASP A 13 -5.48 5.19 -11.11
C ASP A 13 -5.14 4.23 -9.97
N ARG A 14 -6.16 3.92 -9.17
CA ARG A 14 -6.06 3.10 -7.95
C ARG A 14 -5.52 1.70 -8.23
N LEU A 15 -5.93 1.04 -9.31
CA LEU A 15 -5.43 -0.29 -9.67
C LEU A 15 -3.97 -0.23 -10.10
N ALA A 16 -3.62 0.74 -10.96
CA ALA A 16 -2.23 0.91 -11.37
C ALA A 16 -1.31 1.26 -10.19
N ASN A 17 -1.80 2.03 -9.21
CA ASN A 17 -1.06 2.35 -7.99
C ASN A 17 -0.78 1.09 -7.17
N LEU A 18 -1.79 0.25 -6.92
CA LEU A 18 -1.62 -1.02 -6.20
C LEU A 18 -0.61 -1.93 -6.92
N GLU A 19 -0.76 -2.13 -8.23
CA GLU A 19 0.15 -2.97 -9.01
C GLU A 19 1.59 -2.43 -9.04
N LYS A 20 1.73 -1.10 -9.14
CA LYS A 20 3.06 -0.46 -9.10
C LYS A 20 3.70 -0.58 -7.72
N ALA A 21 2.92 -0.49 -6.65
CA ALA A 21 3.39 -0.72 -5.29
C ALA A 21 3.98 -2.12 -5.12
N LEU A 22 3.25 -3.15 -5.56
CA LEU A 22 3.73 -4.55 -5.51
C LEU A 22 5.04 -4.74 -6.30
N ARG A 23 5.17 -4.11 -7.47
CA ARG A 23 6.42 -4.14 -8.25
C ARG A 23 7.59 -3.48 -7.53
N LEU A 24 7.35 -2.35 -6.88
CA LEU A 24 8.38 -1.62 -6.14
C LEU A 24 8.79 -2.37 -4.86
N LEU A 25 7.83 -2.96 -4.13
CA LEU A 25 8.10 -3.83 -2.99
C LEU A 25 8.99 -5.02 -3.40
N LYS A 26 8.66 -5.69 -4.50
CA LYS A 26 9.46 -6.79 -5.06
C LYS A 26 10.90 -6.34 -5.38
N ARG A 27 11.06 -5.19 -6.05
CA ARG A 27 12.38 -4.62 -6.36
C ARG A 27 13.18 -4.26 -5.11
N GLY A 28 12.51 -3.89 -4.03
CA GLY A 28 13.13 -3.54 -2.75
C GLY A 28 13.46 -4.74 -1.85
N GLY A 29 13.26 -5.99 -2.29
CA GLY A 29 13.55 -7.18 -1.51
C GLY A 29 12.36 -7.73 -0.71
N CYS A 30 11.14 -7.26 -0.97
CA CYS A 30 9.91 -7.82 -0.40
C CYS A 30 9.10 -8.53 -1.49
N ARG A 31 9.27 -9.85 -1.61
CA ARG A 31 8.70 -10.65 -2.69
C ARG A 31 7.25 -11.02 -2.39
N VAL A 32 6.33 -10.55 -3.23
CA VAL A 32 4.91 -10.93 -3.14
C VAL A 32 4.75 -12.39 -3.58
N ILE A 33 4.15 -13.21 -2.71
CA ILE A 33 3.87 -14.63 -2.94
C ILE A 33 2.42 -14.82 -3.40
N ARG A 34 1.50 -14.10 -2.75
CA ARG A 34 0.07 -14.15 -3.06
C ARG A 34 -0.57 -12.79 -2.78
N LYS A 35 -1.58 -12.46 -3.57
CA LYS A 35 -2.45 -11.29 -3.34
C LYS A 35 -3.90 -11.72 -3.19
N SER A 36 -4.66 -10.96 -2.40
CA SER A 36 -6.11 -11.06 -2.37
C SER A 36 -6.73 -10.45 -3.63
N PRO A 37 -8.05 -10.63 -3.85
CA PRO A 37 -8.81 -9.72 -4.71
C PRO A 37 -8.70 -8.27 -4.23
N VAL A 38 -9.00 -7.34 -5.13
CA VAL A 38 -9.16 -5.92 -4.81
C VAL A 38 -10.60 -5.66 -4.40
N TYR A 39 -10.80 -5.01 -3.26
CA TYR A 39 -12.11 -4.64 -2.74
C TYR A 39 -12.29 -3.14 -2.79
N LYS A 40 -13.46 -2.69 -3.27
CA LYS A 40 -13.86 -1.29 -3.14
C LYS A 40 -14.55 -1.10 -1.79
N THR A 41 -14.03 -0.22 -0.95
CA THR A 41 -14.59 0.05 0.38
C THR A 41 -14.85 1.54 0.58
N ALA A 42 -15.83 1.86 1.43
CA ALA A 42 -16.06 3.23 1.87
C ALA A 42 -14.84 3.75 2.67
N PRO A 43 -14.56 5.07 2.65
CA PRO A 43 -13.55 5.65 3.52
C PRO A 43 -13.99 5.60 4.99
N LEU A 44 -13.02 5.65 5.90
CA LEU A 44 -13.24 5.73 7.34
C LEU A 44 -12.71 7.06 7.88
N TYR A 45 -13.32 7.54 8.97
CA TYR A 45 -12.96 8.76 9.74
C TYR A 45 -13.16 10.09 9.00
N TYR A 46 -12.56 10.26 7.83
CA TYR A 46 -12.80 11.40 6.94
C TYR A 46 -13.67 10.92 5.78
N LEU A 47 -14.95 11.29 5.74
CA LEU A 47 -15.92 10.68 4.82
C LEU A 47 -15.99 11.39 3.46
N GLU A 48 -15.61 12.66 3.40
CA GLU A 48 -15.61 13.48 2.18
C GLU A 48 -14.39 13.19 1.30
N GLN A 49 -14.25 11.93 0.88
CA GLN A 49 -13.19 11.47 -0.01
C GLN A 49 -13.65 10.28 -0.87
N PRO A 50 -12.94 9.99 -1.98
CA PRO A 50 -13.27 8.83 -2.80
C PRO A 50 -13.13 7.52 -2.03
N ALA A 51 -13.92 6.52 -2.46
CA ALA A 51 -13.79 5.14 -2.00
C ALA A 51 -12.40 4.56 -2.29
N PHE A 52 -11.92 3.73 -1.36
CA PHE A 52 -10.64 3.04 -1.47
C PHE A 52 -10.76 1.76 -2.29
N PHE A 53 -9.72 1.45 -3.03
CA PHE A 53 -9.40 0.10 -3.46
C PHE A 53 -8.38 -0.47 -2.49
N ASN A 54 -8.75 -1.56 -1.82
CA ASN A 54 -7.95 -2.22 -0.80
C ASN A 54 -7.63 -3.66 -1.21
N MET A 55 -6.44 -4.12 -0.87
CA MET A 55 -6.03 -5.52 -1.01
C MET A 55 -5.02 -5.90 0.07
N ALA A 56 -4.87 -7.20 0.30
CA ALA A 56 -3.80 -7.75 1.12
C ALA A 56 -2.78 -8.51 0.25
N ALA A 57 -1.52 -8.48 0.66
CA ALA A 57 -0.43 -9.21 0.02
C ALA A 57 0.36 -10.03 1.05
N ALA A 58 0.45 -11.34 0.80
CA ALA A 58 1.37 -12.22 1.51
C ALA A 58 2.75 -12.12 0.84
N CYS A 59 3.77 -11.78 1.61
CA CYS A 59 5.11 -11.54 1.12
C CYS A 59 6.17 -12.32 1.89
N GLU A 60 7.31 -12.53 1.24
CA GLU A 60 8.53 -13.03 1.88
C GLU A 60 9.65 -12.01 1.74
N THR A 61 10.37 -11.79 2.83
CA THR A 61 11.52 -10.88 2.86
C THR A 61 12.56 -11.33 3.87
N SER A 62 13.82 -10.96 3.62
CA SER A 62 14.92 -11.03 4.57
C SER A 62 15.19 -9.69 5.26
N LEU A 63 14.42 -8.64 4.95
CA LEU A 63 14.50 -7.35 5.61
C LEU A 63 14.06 -7.47 7.08
N SER A 64 14.74 -6.73 7.95
CA SER A 64 14.23 -6.50 9.32
C SER A 64 12.95 -5.66 9.28
N PRO A 65 12.13 -5.66 10.35
CA PRO A 65 10.92 -4.85 10.42
C PRO A 65 11.15 -3.37 10.09
N GLU A 66 12.23 -2.77 10.59
CA GLU A 66 12.58 -1.36 10.36
C GLU A 66 12.94 -1.09 8.90
N LYS A 67 13.69 -2.02 8.28
CA LYS A 67 14.04 -1.93 6.86
C LYS A 67 12.82 -2.13 5.97
N LEU A 68 11.89 -2.99 6.36
CA LEU A 68 10.62 -3.18 5.66
C LEU A 68 9.75 -1.92 5.75
N LEU A 69 9.65 -1.32 6.94
CA LEU A 69 8.93 -0.06 7.14
C LEU A 69 9.53 1.07 6.29
N ALA A 70 10.87 1.18 6.27
CA ALA A 70 11.56 2.15 5.42
C ALA A 70 11.34 1.89 3.92
N LEU A 71 11.29 0.63 3.49
CA LEU A 71 10.93 0.27 2.11
C LEU A 71 9.50 0.71 1.79
N ILE A 72 8.53 0.42 2.65
CA ILE A 72 7.13 0.83 2.47
C ILE A 72 7.02 2.35 2.31
N ALA A 73 7.65 3.12 3.21
CA ALA A 73 7.65 4.58 3.14
C ALA A 73 8.25 5.10 1.80
N ARG A 74 9.31 4.45 1.29
CA ARG A 74 9.89 4.78 -0.02
C ARG A 74 8.93 4.47 -1.18
N VAL A 75 8.23 3.33 -1.13
CA VAL A 75 7.22 2.96 -2.14
C VAL A 75 6.09 3.98 -2.18
N GLU A 76 5.56 4.37 -1.02
CA GLU A 76 4.53 5.40 -0.91
C GLU A 76 5.00 6.76 -1.47
N THR A 77 6.22 7.17 -1.13
CA THR A 77 6.83 8.40 -1.62
C THR A 77 6.99 8.36 -3.15
N ALA A 78 7.44 7.24 -3.71
CA ALA A 78 7.60 7.05 -5.15
C ALA A 78 6.26 7.08 -5.92
N LEU A 79 5.15 6.78 -5.24
CA LEU A 79 3.79 6.93 -5.76
C LEU A 79 3.17 8.29 -5.43
N LYS A 80 4.01 9.27 -5.07
CA LYS A 80 3.60 10.65 -4.79
C LYS A 80 2.57 10.75 -3.67
N ARG A 81 2.69 9.95 -2.60
CA ARG A 81 1.86 10.10 -1.40
C ARG A 81 1.96 11.55 -0.91
N ARG A 82 0.82 12.27 -0.91
CA ARG A 82 0.70 13.62 -0.34
C ARG A 82 -0.22 13.56 0.86
N ARG A 83 0.31 13.83 2.06
CA ARG A 83 -0.49 13.89 3.29
C ARG A 83 -0.94 15.33 3.51
N LEU A 84 -1.95 15.76 2.77
CA LEU A 84 -2.50 17.13 2.88
C LEU A 84 -3.46 17.27 4.08
N VAL A 85 -4.22 16.21 4.36
CA VAL A 85 -5.21 16.16 5.44
C VAL A 85 -5.01 14.86 6.22
N ARG A 86 -5.10 14.92 7.55
CA ARG A 86 -5.07 13.71 8.39
C ARG A 86 -6.22 12.78 7.98
N ASN A 87 -5.93 11.52 7.70
CA ASN A 87 -6.88 10.51 7.20
C ASN A 87 -7.53 10.85 5.85
N GLY A 88 -6.96 11.81 5.11
CA GLY A 88 -7.47 12.23 3.81
C GLY A 88 -7.05 11.33 2.65
N PRO A 89 -7.36 11.78 1.42
CA PRO A 89 -7.07 11.04 0.20
C PRO A 89 -5.57 10.77 -0.02
N ARG A 90 -5.23 9.60 -0.56
CA ARG A 90 -3.85 9.15 -0.81
C ARG A 90 -3.74 8.26 -2.04
N THR A 91 -2.62 8.43 -2.74
CA THR A 91 -2.26 7.61 -3.92
C THR A 91 -1.89 6.19 -3.53
N LEU A 92 -1.24 6.01 -2.38
CA LEU A 92 -0.99 4.72 -1.75
C LEU A 92 -0.95 4.90 -0.22
N ASP A 93 -1.53 3.93 0.47
CA ASP A 93 -1.30 3.58 1.88
C ASP A 93 -0.82 2.12 1.89
N ALA A 94 0.18 1.79 2.69
CA ALA A 94 0.53 0.40 2.96
C ALA A 94 0.96 0.20 4.40
N ASP A 95 0.39 -0.82 5.06
CA ASP A 95 0.68 -1.15 6.44
C ASP A 95 1.16 -2.59 6.57
N ILE A 96 1.95 -2.86 7.61
CA ILE A 96 2.30 -4.21 8.03
C ILE A 96 1.17 -4.71 8.94
N LEU A 97 0.63 -5.89 8.64
CA LEU A 97 -0.42 -6.57 9.41
C LEU A 97 0.16 -7.54 10.44
#